data_AF-E6UEX6-F1
#
_entry.id   AF-E6UEX6-F1
#
_cell.length_a   1.000
_cell.length_b   1.000
_cell.length_c   1.000
_cell.angle_alpha   90.00
_cell.angle_beta   90.00
_cell.angle_gamma   90.00
#
_symmetry.space_group_name_H-M   'P 1'
#
loop_
_entity.id
_entity.type
_entity.pdbx_description
1 polymer ?
#
loop_
_entity_poly.entity_id
_entity_poly.type
_entity_poly.pdbx_seq_one_letter_code
_entity_poly.pdbx_strand_id
1 'polypeptide(L)'
;MLFLDANALYYFYGNEKLGQPIPPNIDISKLRSVCEKISDIALPSSAYMEMVVHFKDSPKTIKSIISFLADKKVKIWNNTPTYDVSKDLLDLQTIFDNTKSTLLYINKITNAKMQCELAFSHFFLYEILTIYTYTSITSKKDIPQNEQLYALRFVYERLIKNNNNYRKLLQQAYEEGYEKNDPQRIVKNFFIDCIRDACLKIDILIEWVCEYYRQGKPVDISTIFDQAFEQATRYKGNSPEMSKIVKVISDAPLNIQKIFEELSEVFDPKFTKAQKEYTSQVLLSQWLLNGQKFQKNDIFDFFWMGCLDHVSAIPKITNCITFDNKMRNFIKLYRPYMDRFISSLII
;
A
#
# COMPACT_ATOMS: atom_id res chain seq x y z
N MET A 1 23.66 4.05 5.95
CA MET A 1 22.43 4.84 6.06
C MET A 1 21.47 4.25 7.09
N LEU A 2 20.99 5.08 8.00
CA LEU A 2 19.91 4.79 8.94
C LEU A 2 18.61 5.43 8.43
N PHE A 3 17.59 4.64 8.13
CA PHE A 3 16.26 5.11 7.77
C PHE A 3 15.37 5.24 9.01
N LEU A 4 14.69 6.37 9.13
CA LEU A 4 13.69 6.62 10.18
C LEU A 4 12.29 6.50 9.57
N ASP A 5 11.36 5.82 10.24
CA ASP A 5 9.93 6.02 9.97
C ASP A 5 9.44 7.35 10.58
N ALA A 6 8.16 7.67 10.38
CA ALA A 6 7.58 8.92 10.89
C ALA A 6 7.63 9.00 12.43
N ASN A 7 7.38 7.90 13.13
CA ASN A 7 7.41 7.86 14.59
C ASN A 7 8.84 8.04 15.13
N ALA A 8 9.82 7.35 14.54
CA ALA A 8 11.23 7.49 14.89
C ALA A 8 11.73 8.91 14.64
N LEU A 9 11.27 9.57 13.57
CA LEU A 9 11.51 10.99 13.35
C LEU A 9 10.93 11.84 14.48
N TYR A 10 9.67 11.61 14.88
CA TYR A 10 9.03 12.39 15.94
C TYR A 10 9.77 12.25 17.27
N TYR A 11 10.23 11.06 17.63
CA TYR A 11 11.04 10.86 18.84
C TYR A 11 12.43 11.52 18.74
N PHE A 12 13.06 11.49 17.56
CA PHE A 12 14.35 12.13 17.33
C PHE A 12 14.25 13.66 17.41
N TYR A 13 13.19 14.24 16.84
CA TYR A 13 12.88 15.68 16.91
C TYR A 13 12.44 16.13 18.31
N GLY A 14 11.59 15.31 18.94
CA GLY A 14 11.00 15.44 20.26
C GLY A 14 9.48 15.55 20.25
N ASN A 15 8.80 14.47 20.69
CA ASN A 15 7.34 14.39 20.83
C ASN A 15 6.76 15.49 21.73
N GLU A 16 7.52 15.89 22.76
CA GLU A 16 7.16 16.98 23.66
C GLU A 16 6.93 18.31 22.91
N LYS A 17 7.68 18.55 21.83
CA LYS A 17 7.53 19.74 20.98
C LYS A 17 6.33 19.64 20.03
N LEU A 18 5.84 18.42 19.81
CA LEU A 18 4.73 18.11 18.91
C LEU A 18 3.40 17.96 19.66
N GLY A 19 3.41 18.06 21.00
CA GLY A 19 2.23 17.79 21.83
C GLY A 19 1.77 16.33 21.78
N GLN A 20 2.65 15.41 21.35
CA GLN A 20 2.34 14.00 21.24
C GLN A 20 2.73 13.25 22.52
N PRO A 21 1.99 12.21 22.92
CA PRO A 21 2.34 11.41 24.09
C PRO A 21 3.70 10.76 23.90
N ILE A 22 4.46 10.68 24.98
CA ILE A 22 5.70 9.92 25.04
C ILE A 22 5.32 8.45 25.27
N PRO A 23 5.67 7.53 24.36
CA PRO A 23 5.43 6.12 24.60
C PRO A 23 6.25 5.66 25.81
N PRO A 24 5.64 4.91 26.75
CA PRO A 24 6.30 4.53 28.00
C PRO A 24 7.50 3.57 27.80
N ASN A 25 7.55 2.89 26.65
CA ASN A 25 8.44 1.74 26.45
C ASN A 25 9.62 2.06 25.51
N ILE A 26 9.88 3.32 25.15
CA ILE A 26 10.99 3.67 24.24
C ILE A 26 12.04 4.47 24.99
N ASP A 27 13.31 4.04 24.91
CA ASP A 27 14.45 4.80 25.40
C ASP A 27 14.79 5.93 24.41
N ILE A 28 14.06 7.04 24.55
CA ILE A 28 14.22 8.23 23.70
C ILE A 28 15.64 8.80 23.80
N SER A 29 16.25 8.80 24.99
CA SER A 29 17.61 9.30 25.21
C SER A 29 18.62 8.49 24.39
N LYS A 30 18.49 7.16 24.40
CA LYS A 30 19.33 6.28 23.61
C LYS A 30 19.07 6.42 22.11
N LEU A 31 17.81 6.49 21.67
CA LEU A 31 17.46 6.73 20.27
C LEU A 31 18.11 8.02 19.75
N ARG A 32 17.95 9.13 20.49
CA ARG A 32 18.57 10.42 20.15
C ARG A 32 20.09 10.31 20.10
N SER A 33 20.71 9.70 21.11
CA SER A 33 22.17 9.49 21.13
C SER A 33 22.66 8.70 19.92
N VAL A 34 21.92 7.68 19.49
CA VAL A 34 22.28 6.90 18.30
C VAL A 34 22.13 7.73 17.04
N CYS A 35 21.01 8.43 16.86
CA CYS A 35 20.80 9.28 15.70
C CYS A 35 21.88 10.37 15.62
N GLU A 36 22.29 10.98 16.74
CA GLU A 36 23.34 12.01 16.74
C GLU A 36 24.74 11.48 16.41
N LYS A 37 25.01 10.20 16.67
CA LYS A 37 26.30 9.55 16.37
C LYS A 37 26.42 9.07 14.92
N ILE A 38 25.29 8.86 14.23
CA ILE A 38 25.28 8.33 12.86
C ILE A 38 25.35 9.49 11.87
N SER A 39 26.40 9.51 11.06
CA SER A 39 26.65 10.57 10.07
C SER A 39 25.79 10.48 8.80
N ASP A 40 25.06 9.38 8.62
CA ASP A 40 24.30 9.08 7.41
C ASP A 40 22.88 8.62 7.76
N ILE A 41 22.03 9.59 8.13
CA ILE A 41 20.61 9.37 8.42
C ILE A 41 19.78 9.84 7.22
N ALA A 42 18.75 9.08 6.89
CA ALA A 42 17.77 9.45 5.90
C ALA A 42 16.34 9.26 6.41
N LEU A 43 15.44 10.09 5.90
CA LEU A 43 14.01 9.96 6.04
C LEU A 43 13.44 9.57 4.67
N PRO A 44 12.74 8.42 4.55
CA PRO A 44 12.06 8.05 3.32
C PRO A 44 11.00 9.09 2.94
N SER A 45 10.81 9.34 1.65
CA SER A 45 9.83 10.29 1.14
C SER A 45 8.42 9.99 1.65
N SER A 46 8.07 8.72 1.83
CA SER A 46 6.78 8.32 2.44
C SER A 46 6.62 8.80 3.89
N ALA A 47 7.65 8.67 4.71
CA ALA A 47 7.64 9.13 6.10
C ALA A 47 7.63 10.67 6.18
N TYR A 48 8.32 11.33 5.25
CA TYR A 48 8.28 12.79 5.13
C TYR A 48 6.87 13.30 4.72
N MET A 49 6.25 12.67 3.72
CA MET A 49 4.88 13.00 3.31
C MET A 49 3.89 12.83 4.47
N GLU A 50 4.05 11.76 5.24
CA GLU A 50 3.22 11.52 6.42
C GLU A 50 3.39 12.64 7.45
N MET A 51 4.62 13.05 7.75
CA MET A 51 4.88 14.18 8.63
C MET A 51 4.21 15.47 8.16
N VAL A 52 4.34 15.83 6.87
CA VAL A 52 3.74 17.05 6.33
C VAL A 52 2.21 17.02 6.42
N VAL A 53 1.59 15.88 6.12
CA VAL A 53 0.13 15.75 6.16
C VAL A 53 -0.40 15.65 7.59
N HIS A 54 0.32 14.99 8.49
CA HIS A 54 -0.03 14.91 9.91
C HIS A 54 -0.12 16.30 10.55
N PHE A 55 0.80 17.20 10.18
CA PHE A 55 0.86 18.58 10.68
C PHE A 55 0.34 19.62 9.68
N LYS A 56 -0.50 19.23 8.71
CA LYS A 56 -1.00 20.13 7.63
C LYS A 56 -1.64 21.43 8.14
N ASP A 57 -2.31 21.35 9.30
CA ASP A 57 -2.98 22.48 9.93
C ASP A 57 -2.05 23.31 10.82
N SER A 58 -0.78 22.89 10.96
CA SER A 58 0.25 23.54 11.76
C SER A 58 1.50 23.85 10.92
N PRO A 59 1.45 24.85 10.00
CA PRO A 59 2.59 25.25 9.18
C PRO A 59 3.86 25.50 9.99
N LYS A 60 3.75 26.16 11.16
CA LYS A 60 4.88 26.44 12.06
C LYS A 60 5.61 25.16 12.50
N THR A 61 4.86 24.11 12.83
CA THR A 61 5.41 22.80 13.22
C THR A 61 6.17 22.18 12.06
N ILE A 62 5.61 22.21 10.85
CA ILE A 62 6.27 21.71 9.63
C ILE A 62 7.59 22.45 9.39
N LYS A 63 7.60 23.80 9.48
CA LYS A 63 8.84 24.59 9.33
C LYS A 63 9.89 24.15 10.34
N SER A 64 9.49 24.01 11.60
CA SER A 64 10.40 23.62 12.69
C SER A 64 11.01 22.23 12.49
N ILE A 65 10.21 21.25 12.03
CA ILE A 65 10.71 19.91 11.71
C ILE A 65 11.67 19.99 10.51
N ILE A 66 11.36 20.75 9.46
CA ILE A 66 12.22 20.87 8.28
C ILE A 66 13.55 21.56 8.61
N SER A 67 13.54 22.61 9.44
CA SER A 67 14.75 23.23 9.98
C SER A 67 15.59 22.21 10.75
N PHE A 68 14.96 21.40 11.61
CA PHE A 68 15.66 20.34 12.34
C PHE A 68 16.29 19.30 11.40
N LEU A 69 15.59 18.88 10.35
CA LEU A 69 16.12 17.94 9.36
C LEU A 69 17.36 18.54 8.66
N ALA A 70 17.33 19.82 8.32
CA ALA A 70 18.45 20.53 7.72
C ALA A 70 19.64 20.63 8.68
N ASP A 71 19.41 21.05 9.93
CA ASP A 71 20.44 21.18 10.97
C ASP A 71 21.14 19.84 11.26
N LYS A 72 20.35 18.77 11.32
CA LYS A 72 20.84 17.40 11.54
C LYS A 72 21.33 16.71 10.26
N LYS A 73 21.32 17.41 9.12
CA LYS A 73 21.73 16.90 7.80
C LYS A 73 21.04 15.58 7.43
N VAL A 74 19.78 15.42 7.82
CA VAL A 74 18.98 14.24 7.47
C VAL A 74 18.62 14.32 5.98
N LYS A 75 19.02 13.30 5.23
CA LYS A 75 18.72 13.22 3.79
C LYS A 75 17.28 12.78 3.58
N ILE A 76 16.70 13.16 2.45
CA ILE A 76 15.39 12.66 2.05
C ILE A 76 15.61 11.64 0.95
N TRP A 77 15.21 10.40 1.22
CA TRP A 77 15.40 9.28 0.30
C TRP A 77 14.09 9.00 -0.43
N ASN A 78 14.10 9.07 -1.75
CA ASN A 78 12.88 8.83 -2.50
C ASN A 78 12.57 7.32 -2.59
N ASN A 79 11.58 6.86 -1.81
CA ASN A 79 11.08 5.48 -1.82
C ASN A 79 9.66 5.38 -2.42
N THR A 80 9.11 6.50 -2.89
CA THR A 80 7.81 6.57 -3.53
C THR A 80 7.94 6.50 -5.05
N PRO A 81 7.17 5.61 -5.73
CA PRO A 81 7.31 5.37 -7.17
C PRO A 81 6.80 6.52 -8.06
N THR A 82 5.94 7.39 -7.52
CA THR A 82 5.12 8.33 -8.29
C THR A 82 5.42 9.79 -7.98
N TYR A 83 6.30 10.07 -7.02
CA TYR A 83 6.62 11.42 -6.61
C TYR A 83 8.04 11.47 -6.04
N ASP A 84 8.78 12.53 -6.32
CA ASP A 84 10.13 12.77 -5.82
C ASP A 84 10.15 14.03 -4.96
N VAL A 85 10.14 13.83 -3.64
CA VAL A 85 10.11 14.92 -2.65
C VAL A 85 11.41 15.72 -2.68
N SER A 86 12.54 15.12 -3.04
CA SER A 86 13.86 15.75 -2.95
C SER A 86 13.97 17.02 -3.80
N LYS A 87 13.29 17.03 -4.96
CA LYS A 87 13.21 18.19 -5.86
C LYS A 87 12.51 19.38 -5.20
N ASP A 88 11.46 19.12 -4.45
CA ASP A 88 10.66 20.19 -3.84
C ASP A 88 11.26 20.72 -2.53
N LEU A 89 12.12 19.93 -1.88
CA LEU A 89 12.85 20.36 -0.68
C LEU A 89 13.92 21.42 -0.97
N LEU A 90 14.52 21.38 -2.16
CA LEU A 90 15.47 22.41 -2.61
C LEU A 90 14.79 23.78 -2.78
N ASP A 91 13.52 23.78 -3.18
CA ASP A 91 12.71 25.00 -3.29
C ASP A 91 12.17 25.46 -1.94
N LEU A 92 12.07 24.58 -0.95
CA LEU A 92 11.47 24.90 0.36
C LEU A 92 12.28 25.90 1.19
N GLN A 93 13.61 25.85 1.14
CA GLN A 93 14.47 26.74 1.94
C GLN A 93 14.29 28.22 1.58
N THR A 94 13.86 28.53 0.36
CA THR A 94 13.55 29.89 -0.12
C THR A 94 12.07 30.26 0.02
N ILE A 95 11.19 29.29 0.29
CA ILE A 95 9.73 29.43 0.31
C ILE A 95 9.16 29.75 1.70
N PHE A 96 9.93 29.54 2.78
CA PHE A 96 9.44 29.65 4.15
C PHE A 96 9.16 31.07 4.67
N ASP A 97 9.39 32.12 3.89
CA ASP A 97 9.08 33.50 4.31
C ASP A 97 7.61 33.88 4.16
N ASN A 98 6.81 33.12 3.40
CA ASN A 98 5.38 33.42 3.16
C ASN A 98 4.45 32.25 3.53
N THR A 99 3.46 32.52 4.38
CA THR A 99 2.39 31.58 4.78
C THR A 99 1.66 30.97 3.58
N LYS A 100 1.39 31.76 2.54
CA LYS A 100 0.70 31.29 1.33
C LYS A 100 1.50 30.19 0.61
N SER A 101 2.80 30.37 0.48
CA SER A 101 3.68 29.42 -0.20
C SER A 101 3.85 28.13 0.61
N THR A 102 3.84 28.23 1.94
CA THR A 102 3.82 27.04 2.83
C THR A 102 2.54 26.23 2.64
N LEU A 103 1.38 26.88 2.54
CA LEU A 103 0.10 26.19 2.30
C LEU A 103 0.05 25.51 0.92
N LEU A 104 0.58 26.17 -0.13
CA LEU A 104 0.69 25.57 -1.46
C LEU A 104 1.56 24.31 -1.44
N TYR A 105 2.68 24.35 -0.71
CA TYR A 105 3.54 23.18 -0.53
C TYR A 105 2.83 22.04 0.19
N ILE A 106 2.14 22.33 1.31
CA ILE A 106 1.38 21.34 2.07
C ILE A 106 0.32 20.68 1.17
N ASN A 107 -0.40 21.46 0.37
CA ASN A 107 -1.39 20.94 -0.57
C ASN A 107 -0.76 20.05 -1.64
N LYS A 108 0.40 20.46 -2.20
CA LYS A 108 1.14 19.65 -3.17
C LYS A 108 1.55 18.30 -2.59
N ILE A 109 2.12 18.28 -1.39
CA ILE A 109 2.53 17.05 -0.70
C ILE A 109 1.32 16.20 -0.31
N THR A 110 0.23 16.82 0.14
CA THR A 110 -1.02 16.11 0.46
C THR A 110 -1.57 15.40 -0.76
N ASN A 111 -1.62 16.09 -1.91
CA ASN A 111 -2.04 15.50 -3.18
C ASN A 111 -1.10 14.37 -3.62
N ALA A 112 0.22 14.56 -3.50
CA ALA A 112 1.20 13.52 -3.84
C ALA A 112 1.02 12.25 -3.00
N LYS A 113 0.86 12.41 -1.68
CA LYS A 113 0.59 11.33 -0.75
C LYS A 113 -0.71 10.60 -1.07
N MET A 114 -1.78 11.35 -1.34
CA MET A 114 -3.05 10.78 -1.78
C MET A 114 -2.90 9.94 -3.05
N GLN A 115 -2.15 10.42 -4.05
CA GLN A 115 -1.89 9.67 -5.28
C GLN A 115 -1.05 8.41 -5.05
N CYS A 116 -0.08 8.47 -4.12
CA CYS A 116 0.65 7.28 -3.70
C CYS A 116 -0.31 6.25 -3.08
N GLU A 117 -1.06 6.64 -2.05
CA GLU A 117 -2.02 5.78 -1.36
C GLU A 117 -3.07 5.19 -2.30
N LEU A 118 -3.57 5.97 -3.25
CA LEU A 118 -4.47 5.52 -4.31
C LEU A 118 -3.83 4.43 -5.15
N ALA A 119 -2.60 4.63 -5.64
CA ALA A 119 -1.90 3.64 -6.44
C ALA A 119 -1.74 2.31 -5.69
N PHE A 120 -1.46 2.38 -4.39
CA PHE A 120 -1.35 1.19 -3.55
C PHE A 120 -2.68 0.51 -3.27
N SER A 121 -3.71 1.24 -2.86
CA SER A 121 -5.05 0.66 -2.64
C SER A 121 -5.54 -0.02 -3.92
N HIS A 122 -5.37 0.65 -5.05
CA HIS A 122 -5.69 0.07 -6.34
C HIS A 122 -4.90 -1.21 -6.63
N PHE A 123 -3.60 -1.22 -6.31
CA PHE A 123 -2.76 -2.40 -6.41
C PHE A 123 -3.23 -3.55 -5.53
N PHE A 124 -3.52 -3.28 -4.26
CA PHE A 124 -4.00 -4.31 -3.33
C PHE A 124 -5.39 -4.84 -3.71
N LEU A 125 -6.27 -3.98 -4.25
CA LEU A 125 -7.54 -4.42 -4.83
C LEU A 125 -7.30 -5.44 -5.95
N TYR A 126 -6.40 -5.14 -6.88
CA TYR A 126 -6.06 -6.05 -7.98
C TYR A 126 -5.51 -7.38 -7.49
N GLU A 127 -4.67 -7.37 -6.47
CA GLU A 127 -4.16 -8.57 -5.83
C GLU A 127 -5.29 -9.45 -5.29
N ILE A 128 -6.22 -8.87 -4.50
CA ILE A 128 -7.39 -9.58 -3.97
C ILE A 128 -8.24 -10.18 -5.11
N LEU A 129 -8.56 -9.37 -6.12
CA LEU A 129 -9.42 -9.80 -7.23
C LEU A 129 -8.77 -10.87 -8.08
N THR A 130 -7.45 -10.86 -8.21
CA THR A 130 -6.76 -11.88 -9.00
C THR A 130 -6.72 -13.22 -8.28
N ILE A 131 -6.44 -13.23 -6.97
CA ILE A 131 -6.51 -14.46 -6.17
C ILE A 131 -7.94 -15.02 -6.17
N TYR A 132 -8.93 -14.14 -6.00
CA TYR A 132 -10.34 -14.53 -6.04
C TYR A 132 -10.68 -15.18 -7.39
N THR A 133 -10.36 -14.51 -8.49
CA THR A 133 -10.62 -15.01 -9.85
C THR A 133 -9.94 -16.36 -10.08
N TYR A 134 -8.65 -16.47 -9.76
CA TYR A 134 -7.90 -17.70 -9.90
C TYR A 134 -8.56 -18.87 -9.17
N THR A 135 -8.92 -18.66 -7.90
CA THR A 135 -9.51 -19.71 -7.07
C THR A 135 -10.93 -20.06 -7.53
N SER A 136 -11.72 -19.07 -7.91
CA SER A 136 -13.07 -19.28 -8.45
C SER A 136 -13.06 -20.02 -9.79
N ILE A 137 -12.07 -19.81 -10.67
CA ILE A 137 -11.97 -20.53 -11.94
C ILE A 137 -11.45 -21.95 -11.74
N THR A 138 -10.32 -22.10 -11.04
CA THR A 138 -9.64 -23.40 -10.88
C THR A 138 -10.43 -24.41 -10.06
N SER A 139 -11.37 -23.94 -9.23
CA SER A 139 -12.32 -24.80 -8.52
C SER A 139 -13.43 -25.38 -9.43
N LYS A 140 -13.63 -24.85 -10.64
CA LYS A 140 -14.65 -25.31 -11.59
C LYS A 140 -14.12 -26.45 -12.44
N LYS A 141 -14.62 -27.67 -12.17
CA LYS A 141 -14.29 -28.87 -12.95
C LYS A 141 -14.88 -28.87 -14.36
N ASP A 142 -15.90 -28.04 -14.60
CA ASP A 142 -16.60 -27.92 -15.88
C ASP A 142 -15.73 -27.25 -16.96
N ILE A 143 -14.68 -26.51 -16.57
CA ILE A 143 -13.80 -25.76 -17.49
C ILE A 143 -12.50 -26.56 -17.70
N PRO A 144 -12.14 -26.91 -18.94
CA PRO A 144 -10.86 -27.56 -19.25
C PRO A 144 -9.65 -26.72 -18.79
N GLN A 145 -8.59 -27.37 -18.30
CA GLN A 145 -7.45 -26.68 -17.68
C GLN A 145 -6.75 -25.69 -18.62
N ASN A 146 -6.64 -25.99 -19.92
CA ASN A 146 -6.11 -25.09 -20.93
C ASN A 146 -6.96 -23.82 -21.12
N GLU A 147 -8.27 -23.93 -20.90
CA GLU A 147 -9.24 -22.84 -21.04
C GLU A 147 -9.36 -22.00 -19.75
N GLN A 148 -9.08 -22.59 -18.58
CA GLN A 148 -9.02 -21.87 -17.31
C GLN A 148 -8.00 -20.73 -17.34
N LEU A 149 -6.84 -20.94 -17.99
CA LEU A 149 -5.81 -19.92 -18.13
C LEU A 149 -6.26 -18.78 -19.06
N TYR A 150 -6.98 -19.11 -20.14
CA TYR A 150 -7.57 -18.11 -21.02
C TYR A 150 -8.63 -17.28 -20.29
N ALA A 151 -9.51 -17.94 -19.54
CA ALA A 151 -10.53 -17.32 -18.71
C ALA A 151 -9.93 -16.34 -17.69
N LEU A 152 -8.87 -16.77 -17.01
CA LEU A 152 -8.12 -15.94 -16.07
C LEU A 152 -7.58 -14.69 -16.75
N ARG A 153 -6.91 -14.83 -17.90
CA ARG A 153 -6.36 -13.71 -18.68
C ARG A 153 -7.46 -12.75 -19.13
N PHE A 154 -8.58 -13.25 -19.63
CA PHE A 154 -9.70 -12.41 -20.07
C PHE A 154 -10.28 -11.59 -18.91
N VAL A 155 -10.61 -12.24 -17.79
CA VAL A 155 -11.15 -11.56 -16.60
C VAL A 155 -10.16 -10.50 -16.13
N TYR A 156 -8.88 -10.86 -16.07
CA TYR A 156 -7.84 -9.94 -15.70
C TYR A 156 -7.78 -8.73 -16.62
N GLU A 157 -7.70 -8.90 -17.94
CA GLU A 157 -7.58 -7.77 -18.87
C GLU A 157 -8.81 -6.86 -18.85
N ARG A 158 -10.02 -7.43 -18.81
CA ARG A 158 -11.26 -6.64 -18.97
C ARG A 158 -11.83 -6.10 -17.66
N LEU A 159 -11.86 -6.90 -16.60
CA LEU A 159 -12.44 -6.47 -15.31
C LEU A 159 -11.41 -5.83 -14.39
N ILE A 160 -10.15 -6.28 -14.45
CA ILE A 160 -9.11 -5.86 -13.51
C ILE A 160 -8.28 -4.75 -14.15
N LYS A 161 -7.51 -5.03 -15.20
CA LYS A 161 -6.55 -4.10 -15.83
C LYS A 161 -7.19 -2.89 -16.52
N ASN A 162 -8.17 -3.12 -17.40
CA ASN A 162 -8.73 -2.04 -18.24
C ASN A 162 -9.89 -1.28 -17.59
N ASN A 163 -10.35 -1.73 -16.41
CA ASN A 163 -11.45 -1.10 -15.71
C ASN A 163 -10.97 0.12 -14.90
N ASN A 164 -10.75 1.23 -15.60
CA ASN A 164 -10.39 2.52 -15.01
C ASN A 164 -11.45 3.05 -13.99
N ASN A 165 -12.62 2.43 -13.86
CA ASN A 165 -13.65 2.90 -12.94
C ASN A 165 -13.26 2.67 -11.47
N TYR A 166 -12.64 1.54 -11.10
CA TYR A 166 -12.28 1.30 -9.70
C TYR A 166 -11.22 2.28 -9.19
N ARG A 167 -10.23 2.61 -10.02
CA ARG A 167 -9.26 3.67 -9.71
C ARG A 167 -9.94 5.02 -9.51
N LYS A 168 -10.88 5.40 -10.38
CA LYS A 168 -11.62 6.66 -10.28
C LYS A 168 -12.50 6.71 -9.02
N LEU A 169 -13.20 5.62 -8.70
CA LEU A 169 -14.03 5.52 -7.51
C LEU A 169 -13.18 5.61 -6.23
N LEU A 170 -12.05 4.90 -6.19
CA LEU A 170 -11.10 5.02 -5.08
C LEU A 170 -10.54 6.43 -4.98
N GLN A 171 -10.22 7.08 -6.09
CA GLN A 171 -9.73 8.45 -6.11
C GLN A 171 -10.76 9.41 -5.49
N GLN A 172 -12.04 9.31 -5.87
CA GLN A 172 -13.12 10.10 -5.29
C GLN A 172 -13.24 9.86 -3.77
N ALA A 173 -13.15 8.60 -3.33
CA ALA A 173 -13.18 8.25 -1.93
C ALA A 173 -11.98 8.85 -1.14
N TYR A 174 -10.82 8.91 -1.78
CA TYR A 174 -9.64 9.56 -1.22
C TYR A 174 -9.83 11.08 -1.12
N GLU A 175 -10.27 11.73 -2.20
CA GLU A 175 -10.55 13.17 -2.23
C GLU A 175 -11.54 13.55 -1.11
N GLU A 176 -12.68 12.86 -1.05
CA GLU A 176 -13.68 13.04 0.02
C GLU A 176 -13.09 12.77 1.42
N GLY A 177 -12.29 11.71 1.53
CA GLY A 177 -11.61 11.31 2.76
C GLY A 177 -10.70 12.39 3.32
N TYR A 178 -9.85 12.96 2.48
CA TYR A 178 -8.91 14.01 2.84
C TYR A 178 -9.60 15.34 3.13
N GLU A 179 -10.66 15.68 2.38
CA GLU A 179 -11.50 16.86 2.63
C GLU A 179 -12.20 16.79 3.98
N LYS A 180 -12.77 15.62 4.34
CA LYS A 180 -13.47 15.42 5.61
C LYS A 180 -12.56 15.08 6.79
N ASN A 181 -11.25 15.03 6.57
CA ASN A 181 -10.26 14.60 7.56
C ASN A 181 -10.52 13.21 8.16
N ASP A 182 -11.16 12.33 7.38
CA ASP A 182 -11.48 10.94 7.75
C ASP A 182 -11.21 9.97 6.57
N PRO A 183 -9.99 10.00 5.99
CA PRO A 183 -9.68 9.18 4.83
C PRO A 183 -9.70 7.69 5.15
N GLN A 184 -9.44 7.30 6.39
CA GLN A 184 -9.39 5.89 6.77
C GLN A 184 -10.77 5.24 6.67
N ARG A 185 -11.82 5.83 7.26
CA ARG A 185 -13.15 5.21 7.25
C ARG A 185 -13.78 5.27 5.86
N ILE A 186 -13.68 6.42 5.18
CA ILE A 186 -14.30 6.63 3.87
C ILE A 186 -13.70 5.68 2.83
N VAL A 187 -12.37 5.71 2.65
CA VAL A 187 -11.69 4.85 1.67
C VAL A 187 -11.92 3.37 1.98
N LYS A 188 -11.87 2.97 3.25
CA LYS A 188 -12.14 1.58 3.65
C LYS A 188 -13.51 1.10 3.19
N ASN A 189 -14.57 1.88 3.41
CA ASN A 189 -15.92 1.48 3.02
C ASN A 189 -16.01 1.33 1.50
N PHE A 190 -15.52 2.32 0.76
CA PHE A 190 -15.49 2.26 -0.70
C PHE A 190 -14.66 1.09 -1.24
N PHE A 191 -13.53 0.79 -0.62
CA PHE A 191 -12.68 -0.35 -1.00
C PHE A 191 -13.41 -1.69 -0.87
N ILE A 192 -14.16 -1.87 0.22
CA ILE A 192 -14.97 -3.07 0.47
C ILE A 192 -16.11 -3.20 -0.54
N ASP A 193 -16.74 -2.09 -0.89
CA ASP A 193 -17.78 -2.08 -1.91
C ASP A 193 -17.21 -2.40 -3.31
N CYS A 194 -16.01 -1.89 -3.63
CA CYS A 194 -15.30 -2.24 -4.86
C CYS A 194 -15.01 -3.74 -4.94
N ILE A 195 -14.52 -4.35 -3.86
CA ILE A 195 -14.27 -5.81 -3.81
C ILE A 195 -15.57 -6.58 -4.06
N ARG A 196 -16.65 -6.22 -3.36
CA ARG A 196 -17.96 -6.88 -3.47
C ARG A 196 -18.53 -6.82 -4.88
N ASP A 197 -18.53 -5.64 -5.47
CA ASP A 197 -19.01 -5.42 -6.83
C ASP A 197 -18.16 -6.19 -7.86
N ALA A 198 -16.84 -6.13 -7.73
CA ALA A 198 -15.94 -6.83 -8.63
C ALA A 198 -16.08 -8.37 -8.51
N CYS A 199 -16.16 -8.91 -7.29
CA CYS A 199 -16.36 -10.35 -7.06
C CYS A 199 -17.70 -10.84 -7.61
N LEU A 200 -18.77 -10.05 -7.47
CA LEU A 200 -20.07 -10.36 -8.09
C LEU A 200 -19.93 -10.50 -9.61
N LYS A 201 -19.24 -9.55 -10.25
CA LYS A 201 -19.02 -9.57 -11.70
C LYS A 201 -18.17 -10.74 -12.14
N ILE A 202 -17.14 -11.10 -11.36
CA ILE A 202 -16.32 -12.29 -11.58
C ILE A 202 -17.18 -13.55 -11.50
N ASP A 203 -18.02 -13.68 -10.46
CA ASP A 203 -18.88 -14.86 -10.27
C ASP A 203 -19.86 -15.05 -11.43
N ILE A 204 -20.52 -13.96 -11.85
CA ILE A 204 -21.46 -13.99 -12.99
C ILE A 204 -20.73 -14.43 -14.26
N LEU A 205 -19.56 -13.85 -14.52
CA LEU A 205 -18.78 -14.15 -15.71
C LEU A 205 -18.32 -15.62 -15.72
N ILE A 206 -17.81 -16.12 -14.59
CA ILE A 206 -17.38 -17.52 -14.47
C ILE A 206 -18.56 -18.48 -14.67
N GLU A 207 -19.73 -18.19 -14.09
CA GLU A 207 -20.89 -19.08 -14.23
C GLU A 207 -21.40 -19.11 -15.68
N TRP A 208 -21.40 -17.97 -16.37
CA TRP A 208 -21.71 -17.90 -17.80
C TRP A 208 -20.77 -18.77 -18.65
N VAL A 209 -19.47 -18.71 -18.35
CA VAL A 209 -18.46 -19.54 -19.03
C VAL A 209 -18.68 -21.02 -18.73
N CYS A 210 -18.96 -21.39 -17.47
CA CYS A 210 -19.27 -22.78 -17.10
C CYS A 210 -20.49 -23.30 -17.85
N GLU A 211 -21.59 -22.53 -17.86
CA GLU A 211 -22.82 -22.91 -18.53
C GLU A 211 -22.62 -23.09 -20.03
N TYR A 212 -21.79 -22.26 -20.64
CA TYR A 212 -21.43 -22.41 -22.03
C TYR A 212 -20.71 -23.75 -22.32
N TYR A 213 -19.71 -24.13 -21.51
CA TYR A 213 -19.04 -25.42 -21.65
C TYR A 213 -20.00 -26.60 -21.45
N ARG A 214 -20.96 -26.50 -20.52
CA ARG A 214 -22.01 -27.52 -20.33
C ARG A 214 -22.89 -27.68 -21.56
N GLN A 215 -23.14 -26.61 -22.31
CA GLN A 215 -24.00 -26.61 -23.50
C GLN A 215 -23.31 -27.11 -24.78
N GLY A 216 -21.99 -27.29 -24.79
CA GLY A 216 -21.25 -27.89 -25.91
C GLY A 216 -21.35 -27.14 -27.25
N LYS A 217 -21.60 -25.82 -27.22
CA LYS A 217 -21.76 -25.00 -28.44
C LYS A 217 -20.39 -24.62 -29.04
N PRO A 218 -20.28 -24.45 -30.37
CA PRO A 218 -19.08 -23.92 -31.03
C PRO A 218 -19.24 -22.41 -31.31
N VAL A 219 -18.79 -21.59 -30.38
CA VAL A 219 -18.66 -20.14 -30.46
C VAL A 219 -17.28 -19.78 -29.92
N ASP A 220 -16.67 -18.75 -30.50
CA ASP A 220 -15.41 -18.20 -30.01
C ASP A 220 -15.53 -17.77 -28.55
N ILE A 221 -14.63 -18.29 -27.70
CA ILE A 221 -14.51 -17.97 -26.27
C ILE A 221 -14.50 -16.46 -26.05
N SER A 222 -13.85 -15.66 -26.91
CA SER A 222 -13.84 -14.20 -26.77
C SER A 222 -15.24 -13.59 -26.81
N THR A 223 -16.14 -14.11 -27.66
CA THR A 223 -17.49 -13.56 -27.83
C THR A 223 -18.38 -13.86 -26.62
N ILE A 224 -18.25 -15.05 -26.02
CA ILE A 224 -18.98 -15.44 -24.80
C ILE A 224 -18.56 -14.56 -23.63
N PHE A 225 -17.25 -14.34 -23.51
CA PHE A 225 -16.71 -13.52 -22.44
C PHE A 225 -17.12 -12.05 -22.57
N ASP A 226 -17.21 -11.49 -23.80
CA ASP A 226 -17.74 -10.13 -24.02
C ASP A 226 -19.23 -10.03 -23.65
N GLN A 227 -20.07 -11.01 -24.01
CA GLN A 227 -21.48 -11.04 -23.64
C GLN A 227 -21.67 -11.19 -22.13
N ALA A 228 -20.90 -12.07 -21.49
CA ALA A 228 -20.92 -12.29 -20.05
C ALA A 228 -20.49 -11.02 -19.30
N PHE A 229 -19.49 -10.30 -19.81
CA PHE A 229 -19.05 -9.02 -19.26
C PHE A 229 -20.13 -7.93 -19.35
N GLU A 230 -20.81 -7.81 -20.49
CA GLU A 230 -21.92 -6.85 -20.66
C GLU A 230 -23.08 -7.14 -19.70
N GLN A 231 -23.38 -8.41 -19.44
CA GLN A 231 -24.38 -8.79 -18.44
C GLN A 231 -23.93 -8.52 -17.02
N ALA A 232 -22.70 -8.90 -16.67
CA ALA A 232 -22.13 -8.67 -15.34
C ALA A 232 -22.11 -7.17 -14.99
N THR A 233 -21.79 -6.31 -15.96
CA THR A 233 -21.77 -4.84 -15.76
C THR A 233 -23.17 -4.23 -15.57
N ARG A 234 -24.21 -4.85 -16.13
CA ARG A 234 -25.61 -4.40 -15.97
C ARG A 234 -26.30 -4.99 -14.74
N TYR A 235 -25.75 -6.05 -14.16
CA TYR A 235 -26.37 -6.76 -13.06
C TYR A 235 -26.37 -5.92 -11.77
N LYS A 236 -27.53 -5.83 -11.12
CA LYS A 236 -27.76 -5.10 -9.85
C LYS A 236 -28.34 -6.00 -8.76
N GLY A 237 -27.89 -7.26 -8.69
CA GLY A 237 -28.28 -8.15 -7.61
C GLY A 237 -27.44 -7.96 -6.35
N ASN A 238 -27.71 -8.77 -5.33
CA ASN A 238 -27.00 -8.71 -4.06
C ASN A 238 -25.54 -9.14 -4.24
N SER A 239 -24.62 -8.28 -3.86
CA SER A 239 -23.19 -8.61 -3.87
C SER A 239 -22.87 -9.74 -2.89
N PRO A 240 -21.85 -10.57 -3.16
CA PRO A 240 -21.41 -11.61 -2.25
C PRO A 240 -21.09 -11.03 -0.87
N GLU A 241 -21.49 -11.76 0.17
CA GLU A 241 -21.02 -11.45 1.51
C GLU A 241 -19.50 -11.55 1.57
N MET A 242 -18.87 -10.63 2.30
CA MET A 242 -17.41 -10.60 2.36
C MET A 242 -16.82 -11.86 3.03
N SER A 243 -17.61 -12.53 3.90
CA SER A 243 -17.30 -13.85 4.45
C SER A 243 -17.09 -14.92 3.36
N LYS A 244 -17.91 -14.92 2.30
CA LYS A 244 -17.78 -15.83 1.17
C LYS A 244 -16.54 -15.51 0.35
N ILE A 245 -16.29 -14.22 0.09
CA ILE A 245 -15.11 -13.76 -0.65
C ILE A 245 -13.82 -14.20 0.06
N VAL A 246 -13.75 -13.99 1.38
CA VAL A 246 -12.61 -14.43 2.18
C VAL A 246 -12.43 -15.93 2.19
N LYS A 247 -13.53 -16.69 2.26
CA LYS A 247 -13.44 -18.15 2.20
C LYS A 247 -12.79 -18.60 0.90
N VAL A 248 -13.25 -18.06 -0.25
CA VAL A 248 -12.65 -18.37 -1.56
C VAL A 248 -11.16 -18.03 -1.58
N ILE A 249 -10.76 -16.85 -1.09
CA ILE A 249 -9.35 -16.45 -1.07
C ILE A 249 -8.52 -17.32 -0.11
N SER A 250 -9.10 -17.74 1.02
CA SER A 250 -8.41 -18.58 2.02
C SER A 250 -8.24 -20.02 1.55
N ASP A 251 -9.16 -20.51 0.70
CA ASP A 251 -9.12 -21.83 0.07
C ASP A 251 -8.14 -21.86 -1.13
N ALA A 252 -7.56 -20.72 -1.51
CA ALA A 252 -6.55 -20.65 -2.56
C ALA A 252 -5.34 -21.54 -2.19
N PRO A 253 -4.76 -22.29 -3.15
CA PRO A 253 -3.62 -23.14 -2.87
C PRO A 253 -2.47 -22.32 -2.26
N LEU A 254 -1.82 -22.88 -1.23
CA LEU A 254 -0.75 -22.28 -0.39
C LEU A 254 0.37 -21.57 -1.17
N ASN A 255 0.50 -21.83 -2.47
CA ASN A 255 1.50 -21.23 -3.34
C ASN A 255 1.02 -19.90 -3.96
N ILE A 256 0.44 -19.03 -3.14
CA ILE A 256 0.10 -17.64 -3.46
C ILE A 256 1.31 -16.93 -4.10
N GLN A 257 2.53 -17.26 -3.67
CA GLN A 257 3.78 -16.77 -4.23
C GLN A 257 3.97 -17.16 -5.71
N LYS A 258 3.62 -18.39 -6.11
CA LYS A 258 3.64 -18.81 -7.51
C LYS A 258 2.56 -18.12 -8.34
N ILE A 259 1.36 -17.91 -7.78
CA ILE A 259 0.31 -17.08 -8.41
C ILE A 259 0.86 -15.67 -8.64
N PHE A 260 1.57 -15.09 -7.67
CA PHE A 260 2.19 -13.78 -7.81
C PHE A 260 3.40 -13.73 -8.74
N GLU A 261 4.19 -14.80 -8.86
CA GLU A 261 5.27 -14.92 -9.84
C GLU A 261 4.70 -15.03 -11.26
N GLU A 262 3.63 -15.81 -11.46
CA GLU A 262 2.90 -15.92 -12.73
C GLU A 262 2.20 -14.61 -13.11
N LEU A 263 1.77 -13.83 -12.11
CA LEU A 263 1.23 -12.49 -12.26
C LEU A 263 2.31 -11.40 -12.11
N SER A 264 3.60 -11.74 -12.05
CA SER A 264 4.64 -10.74 -11.80
C SER A 264 4.91 -9.83 -12.98
N GLU A 265 4.68 -10.34 -14.20
CA GLU A 265 4.63 -9.57 -15.45
C GLU A 265 3.46 -8.56 -15.48
N VAL A 266 2.52 -8.71 -14.55
CA VAL A 266 1.25 -8.00 -14.49
C VAL A 266 1.27 -6.86 -13.45
N PHE A 267 2.30 -6.82 -12.61
CA PHE A 267 2.50 -5.77 -11.61
C PHE A 267 2.96 -4.45 -12.23
N ASP A 268 2.50 -3.32 -11.64
CA ASP A 268 3.07 -2.00 -11.96
C ASP A 268 4.60 -2.07 -11.71
N PRO A 269 5.44 -1.84 -12.74
CA PRO A 269 6.90 -2.03 -12.66
C PRO A 269 7.57 -1.12 -11.62
N LYS A 270 6.84 -0.19 -11.02
CA LYS A 270 7.37 0.80 -10.08
C LYS A 270 7.49 0.31 -8.63
N PHE A 271 6.85 -0.79 -8.22
CA PHE A 271 7.01 -1.32 -6.86
C PHE A 271 8.26 -2.19 -6.72
N THR A 272 8.97 -2.00 -5.63
CA THR A 272 10.20 -2.73 -5.28
C THR A 272 9.90 -4.18 -4.85
N LYS A 273 10.93 -5.02 -4.71
CA LYS A 273 10.75 -6.45 -4.38
C LYS A 273 10.21 -6.60 -2.96
N ALA A 274 10.81 -5.91 -1.99
CA ALA A 274 10.38 -5.96 -0.59
C ALA A 274 8.93 -5.46 -0.42
N GLN A 275 8.53 -4.46 -1.22
CA GLN A 275 7.14 -4.00 -1.27
C GLN A 275 6.19 -5.11 -1.72
N LYS A 276 6.45 -5.75 -2.87
CA LYS A 276 5.61 -6.84 -3.38
C LYS A 276 5.49 -8.00 -2.38
N GLU A 277 6.60 -8.36 -1.73
CA GLU A 277 6.63 -9.41 -0.70
C GLU A 277 5.83 -9.00 0.56
N TYR A 278 5.88 -7.74 0.97
CA TYR A 278 5.08 -7.24 2.10
C TYR A 278 3.58 -7.30 1.83
N THR A 279 3.12 -6.87 0.65
CA THR A 279 1.70 -6.91 0.30
C THR A 279 1.17 -8.35 0.31
N SER A 280 1.89 -9.23 -0.39
CA SER A 280 1.50 -10.64 -0.57
C SER A 280 1.51 -11.47 0.70
N GLN A 281 2.49 -11.25 1.59
CA GLN A 281 2.68 -12.11 2.77
C GLN A 281 2.15 -11.48 4.06
N VAL A 282 2.25 -10.16 4.20
CA VAL A 282 1.86 -9.48 5.45
C VAL A 282 0.49 -8.88 5.31
N LEU A 283 0.29 -8.00 4.31
CA LEU A 283 -0.97 -7.27 4.22
C LEU A 283 -2.15 -8.19 3.90
N LEU A 284 -2.00 -9.10 2.93
CA LEU A 284 -3.05 -10.05 2.58
C LEU A 284 -3.43 -10.92 3.79
N SER A 285 -2.45 -11.53 4.46
CA SER A 285 -2.71 -12.35 5.64
C SER A 285 -3.35 -11.57 6.78
N GLN A 286 -2.91 -10.33 7.04
CA GLN A 286 -3.53 -9.47 8.04
C GLN A 286 -4.95 -9.05 7.66
N TRP A 287 -5.21 -8.77 6.38
CA TRP A 287 -6.54 -8.43 5.90
C TRP A 287 -7.51 -9.59 6.08
N LEU A 288 -7.07 -10.83 5.79
CA LEU A 288 -7.84 -12.05 6.03
C LEU A 288 -8.13 -12.26 7.53
N LEU A 289 -7.12 -12.09 8.40
CA LEU A 289 -7.25 -12.28 9.85
C LEU A 289 -8.10 -11.20 10.54
N ASN A 290 -7.98 -9.95 10.13
CA ASN A 290 -8.65 -8.82 10.78
C ASN A 290 -10.11 -8.62 10.33
N GLY A 291 -10.72 -9.63 9.70
CA GLY A 291 -12.09 -9.57 9.22
C GLY A 291 -12.27 -8.54 8.11
N GLN A 292 -11.34 -8.51 7.15
CA GLN A 292 -11.42 -7.69 5.94
C GLN A 292 -11.35 -6.18 6.20
N LYS A 293 -10.75 -5.76 7.32
CA LYS A 293 -10.56 -4.33 7.59
C LYS A 293 -9.38 -3.81 6.79
N PHE A 294 -9.63 -2.96 5.79
CA PHE A 294 -8.59 -2.18 5.14
C PHE A 294 -8.06 -1.12 6.13
N GLN A 295 -6.77 -1.19 6.47
CA GLN A 295 -6.12 -0.22 7.35
C GLN A 295 -5.22 0.71 6.52
N LYS A 296 -5.53 2.00 6.54
CA LYS A 296 -4.74 3.00 5.82
C LYS A 296 -3.28 3.04 6.29
N ASN A 297 -3.03 2.82 7.58
CA ASN A 297 -1.68 2.83 8.14
C ASN A 297 -0.78 1.75 7.52
N ASP A 298 -1.34 0.60 7.18
CA ASP A 298 -0.60 -0.49 6.52
C ASP A 298 -0.08 -0.09 5.13
N ILE A 299 -0.76 0.85 4.47
CA ILE A 299 -0.33 1.43 3.19
C ILE A 299 0.97 2.23 3.36
N PHE A 300 1.15 2.90 4.50
CA PHE A 300 2.35 3.68 4.77
C PHE A 300 3.53 2.83 5.14
N ASP A 301 3.28 1.83 5.99
CA ASP A 301 4.27 0.82 6.32
C ASP A 301 4.79 0.20 5.02
N PHE A 302 3.88 -0.13 4.09
CA PHE A 302 4.23 -0.59 2.75
C PHE A 302 5.12 0.40 1.97
N PHE A 303 4.80 1.69 1.91
CA PHE A 303 5.66 2.63 1.18
C PHE A 303 7.06 2.68 1.78
N TRP A 304 7.14 2.72 3.11
CA TRP A 304 8.39 2.70 3.84
C TRP A 304 9.25 1.48 3.48
N MET A 305 8.65 0.31 3.21
CA MET A 305 9.37 -0.92 2.85
C MET A 305 10.35 -0.80 1.68
N GLY A 306 10.16 0.15 0.76
CA GLY A 306 11.08 0.37 -0.36
C GLY A 306 12.53 0.71 0.07
N CYS A 307 12.74 1.14 1.32
CA CYS A 307 14.09 1.34 1.86
C CYS A 307 14.84 0.02 2.14
N LEU A 308 14.16 -1.13 2.24
CA LEU A 308 14.83 -2.43 2.44
C LEU A 308 15.66 -2.88 1.23
N ASP A 309 15.25 -2.48 0.03
CA ASP A 309 15.94 -2.82 -1.22
C ASP A 309 17.16 -1.93 -1.49
N HIS A 310 17.40 -0.90 -0.66
CA HIS A 310 18.59 -0.07 -0.76
C HIS A 310 19.84 -0.82 -0.25
N VAL A 311 20.81 -1.02 -1.15
CA VAL A 311 22.10 -1.66 -0.86
C VAL A 311 23.20 -0.60 -0.77
N SER A 312 23.79 -0.40 0.42
CA SER A 312 25.02 0.40 0.56
C SER A 312 26.25 -0.50 0.64
N ALA A 313 27.32 -0.17 -0.10
CA ALA A 313 28.57 -0.92 -0.15
C ALA A 313 29.34 -1.05 1.19
N ILE A 314 28.94 -0.31 2.23
CA ILE A 314 29.59 -0.33 3.54
C ILE A 314 28.71 -1.08 4.56
N PRO A 315 29.12 -2.28 5.03
CA PRO A 315 28.40 -3.02 6.05
C PRO A 315 28.85 -2.53 7.43
N LYS A 316 28.38 -1.36 7.86
CA LYS A 316 28.46 -0.96 9.28
C LYS A 316 27.14 -0.30 9.66
N ILE A 317 26.17 -1.16 9.98
CA ILE A 317 24.87 -0.82 10.59
C ILE A 317 23.95 -0.07 9.59
N THR A 318 23.44 -0.81 8.60
CA THR A 318 22.43 -0.35 7.63
C THR A 318 21.04 -0.73 8.11
N ASN A 319 20.26 0.28 8.50
CA ASN A 319 19.26 0.12 9.54
C ASN A 319 17.97 0.87 9.21
N CYS A 320 16.82 0.24 9.40
CA CYS A 320 15.52 0.92 9.32
C CYS A 320 14.85 0.85 10.70
N ILE A 321 14.69 2.00 11.38
CA ILE A 321 14.06 2.05 12.70
C ILE A 321 12.56 2.20 12.51
N THR A 322 11.83 1.22 13.02
CA THR A 322 10.38 1.31 13.23
C THR A 322 10.02 0.80 14.61
N PHE A 323 8.94 1.34 15.16
CA PHE A 323 8.34 0.88 16.39
C PHE A 323 6.98 0.20 16.15
N ASP A 324 6.56 0.04 14.90
CA ASP A 324 5.42 -0.80 14.55
C ASP A 324 5.83 -2.28 14.59
N ASN A 325 5.09 -3.10 15.33
CA ASN A 325 5.42 -4.51 15.54
C ASN A 325 5.31 -5.33 14.25
N LYS A 326 4.33 -5.01 13.38
CA LYS A 326 4.11 -5.73 12.12
C LYS A 326 5.26 -5.46 11.16
N MET A 327 5.61 -4.19 10.99
CA MET A 327 6.73 -3.77 10.16
C MET A 327 8.06 -4.31 10.70
N ARG A 328 8.27 -4.24 12.02
CA ARG A 328 9.45 -4.83 12.68
C ARG A 328 9.60 -6.33 12.43
N ASN A 329 8.51 -7.09 12.55
CA ASN A 329 8.53 -8.53 12.28
C ASN A 329 8.91 -8.83 10.84
N PHE A 330 8.44 -8.03 9.88
CA PHE A 330 8.84 -8.19 8.49
C PHE A 330 10.31 -7.81 8.27
N ILE A 331 10.78 -6.67 8.79
CA ILE A 331 12.20 -6.25 8.70
C ILE A 331 13.11 -7.35 9.24
N LYS A 332 12.74 -8.02 10.34
CA LYS A 332 13.51 -9.11 10.93
C LYS A 332 13.82 -10.24 9.94
N LEU A 333 12.93 -10.52 8.99
CA LEU A 333 13.14 -11.54 7.96
C LEU A 333 14.28 -11.16 7.01
N TYR A 334 14.41 -9.89 6.66
CA TYR A 334 15.42 -9.38 5.71
C TYR A 334 16.71 -8.92 6.40
N ARG A 335 16.58 -8.42 7.63
CA ARG A 335 17.66 -7.80 8.42
C ARG A 335 17.53 -8.20 9.90
N PRO A 336 17.79 -9.47 10.29
CA PRO A 336 17.61 -9.94 11.67
C PRO A 336 18.36 -9.13 12.74
N TYR A 337 19.50 -8.55 12.39
CA TYR A 337 20.29 -7.69 13.29
C TYR A 337 19.54 -6.41 13.69
N MET A 338 18.61 -5.93 12.85
CA MET A 338 17.79 -4.76 13.15
C MET A 338 16.84 -4.98 14.31
N ASP A 339 16.29 -6.18 14.41
CA ASP A 339 15.41 -6.53 15.51
C ASP A 339 16.12 -6.38 16.86
N ARG A 340 17.37 -6.83 16.96
CA ARG A 340 18.21 -6.67 18.17
C ARG A 340 18.51 -5.21 18.46
N PHE A 341 18.81 -4.43 17.44
CA PHE A 341 19.10 -3.02 17.59
C PHE A 341 17.85 -2.24 18.06
N ILE A 342 16.69 -2.46 17.44
CA ILE A 342 15.40 -1.86 17.83
C ILE A 342 15.00 -2.32 19.24
N SER A 343 15.14 -3.61 19.58
CA SER A 343 14.96 -4.12 20.95
C SER A 343 15.79 -3.33 21.96
N SER A 344 17.02 -2.97 21.61
CA SER A 344 17.88 -2.21 22.52
C SER A 344 17.39 -0.78 22.79
N LEU A 345 16.47 -0.27 21.97
CA LEU A 345 15.85 1.05 22.11
C LEU A 345 14.51 0.98 22.85
N ILE A 346 14.07 -0.20 23.27
CA ILE A 346 12.82 -0.43 24.01
C ILE A 346 13.18 -0.77 25.46
N ILE A 347 12.45 -0.17 26.41
CA ILE A 347 12.62 -0.35 27.87
C ILE A 347 11.69 -1.44 28.38
#